data_AF-A0ABD0Q2Y0-F1
#
_entry.id   AF-A0ABD0Q2Y0-F1
#
_cell.length_a   1.000
_cell.length_b   1.000
_cell.length_c   1.000
_cell.angle_alpha   90.00
_cell.angle_beta   90.00
_cell.angle_gamma   90.00
#
_symmetry.space_group_name_H-M   'P 1'
#
loop_
_entity.id
_entity.type
_entity.pdbx_description
1 polymer ?
#
loop_
_entity_poly.entity_id
_entity_poly.type
_entity_poly.pdbx_seq_one_letter_code
_entity_poly.pdbx_strand_id
1 'polypeptide(L)'
;LRAEGLIEGTTEVISHSQGLVARLEGLLVLGNNSDISLRVETVDADEVKAIQAHTLVLSLQSRVFEEMLRNRNSSTLVLRETAECTAVFEKFI
;
A
#
# COMPACT_ATOMS: atom_id res chain seq x y z
N LEU A 1 -56.27 7.67 21.41
CA LEU A 1 -55.05 8.28 20.88
C LEU A 1 -54.03 7.17 20.62
N ARG A 2 -53.91 6.72 19.38
CA ARG A 2 -52.87 5.77 18.95
C ARG A 2 -52.44 6.22 17.56
N ALA A 3 -51.17 6.61 17.44
CA ALA A 3 -50.41 6.74 16.20
C ALA A 3 -49.02 6.25 16.62
N GLU A 4 -48.76 4.94 16.53
CA GLU A 4 -48.19 4.26 15.37
C GLU A 4 -46.83 4.84 14.98
N GLY A 5 -45.85 3.93 14.97
CA GLY A 5 -44.43 4.23 14.97
C GLY A 5 -43.99 4.96 13.72
N LEU A 6 -43.17 5.99 13.92
CA LEU A 6 -42.31 6.52 12.89
C LEU A 6 -40.95 5.81 13.04
N ILE A 7 -40.78 4.79 12.22
CA ILE A 7 -39.54 4.14 11.83
C ILE A 7 -38.37 5.15 11.85
N GLU A 8 -37.50 5.06 12.86
CA GLU A 8 -36.16 5.63 12.78
C GLU A 8 -35.46 4.89 11.64
N GLY A 9 -35.35 5.55 10.48
CA GLY A 9 -34.60 5.02 9.37
C GLY A 9 -33.15 4.82 9.80
N THR A 10 -32.80 3.59 10.17
CA THR A 10 -31.42 3.18 10.32
C THR A 10 -30.77 3.38 8.97
N THR A 11 -30.09 4.51 8.79
CA THR A 11 -29.21 4.68 7.64
C THR A 11 -28.08 3.70 7.87
N GLU A 12 -28.18 2.51 7.28
CA GLU A 12 -27.09 1.55 7.27
C GLU A 12 -25.96 2.16 6.45
N VAL A 13 -25.02 2.81 7.13
CA VAL A 13 -23.81 3.33 6.50
C VAL A 13 -22.91 2.15 6.27
N ILE A 14 -22.87 1.67 5.03
CA ILE A 14 -21.94 0.61 4.66
C ILE A 14 -20.54 1.24 4.63
N SER A 15 -19.72 0.93 5.64
CA SER A 15 -18.34 1.42 5.76
C SER A 15 -17.40 0.65 4.81
N HIS A 16 -17.67 0.75 3.51
CA HIS A 16 -16.91 0.09 2.47
C HIS A 16 -15.44 0.56 2.41
N SER A 17 -15.19 1.83 2.73
CA SER A 17 -13.84 2.40 2.73
C SER A 17 -12.96 1.78 3.82
N GLN A 18 -13.48 1.59 5.03
CA GLN A 18 -12.72 0.96 6.12
C GLN A 18 -12.41 -0.50 5.82
N GLY A 19 -13.39 -1.26 5.30
CA GLY A 19 -13.17 -2.64 4.88
C GLY A 19 -12.15 -2.75 3.75
N LEU A 20 -12.13 -1.79 2.82
CA LEU A 20 -11.14 -1.75 1.75
C LEU A 20 -9.73 -1.45 2.28
N VAL A 21 -9.57 -0.45 3.16
CA VAL A 21 -8.28 -0.10 3.76
C VAL A 21 -7.69 -1.31 4.51
N ALA A 22 -8.48 -1.96 5.37
CA ALA A 22 -8.03 -3.13 6.12
C ALA A 22 -7.58 -4.27 5.19
N ARG A 23 -8.26 -4.44 4.04
CA ARG A 23 -7.88 -5.44 3.04
C ARG A 23 -6.58 -5.08 2.33
N LEU A 24 -6.35 -3.81 1.99
CA LEU A 24 -5.10 -3.34 1.38
C LEU A 24 -3.92 -3.48 2.35
N GLU A 25 -4.11 -3.15 3.63
CA GLU A 25 -3.12 -3.38 4.69
C GLU A 25 -2.79 -4.87 4.83
N GLY A 26 -3.80 -5.74 4.81
CA GLY A 26 -3.59 -7.19 4.84
C GLY A 26 -2.79 -7.73 3.65
N LEU A 27 -2.99 -7.18 2.45
CA LEU A 27 -2.19 -7.54 1.29
C LEU A 27 -0.72 -7.13 1.46
N LEU A 28 -0.49 -5.94 1.99
CA LEU A 28 0.84 -5.37 2.24
C LEU A 28 1.65 -6.21 3.24
N VAL A 29 1.03 -6.59 4.36
CA VAL A 29 1.67 -7.39 5.42
C VAL A 29 1.95 -8.83 4.97
N LEU A 30 1.04 -9.44 4.21
CA LEU A 30 1.16 -10.84 3.81
C LEU A 30 2.01 -11.05 2.55
N GLY A 31 2.18 -10.02 1.71
CA GLY A 31 2.95 -10.09 0.47
C GLY A 31 2.40 -11.06 -0.59
N ASN A 32 1.17 -11.58 -0.40
CA ASN A 32 0.57 -12.52 -1.32
C ASN A 32 0.14 -11.80 -2.61
N ASN A 33 0.42 -12.41 -3.76
CA ASN A 33 0.10 -11.87 -5.09
C ASN A 33 0.73 -10.49 -5.35
N SER A 34 1.89 -10.20 -4.74
CA SER A 34 2.70 -9.04 -5.11
C SER A 34 3.03 -9.07 -6.60
N ASP A 35 2.84 -7.93 -7.26
CA ASP A 35 3.08 -7.75 -8.69
C ASP A 35 4.40 -7.01 -8.98
N ILE A 36 5.09 -6.57 -7.92
CA ILE A 36 6.35 -5.86 -8.01
C ILE A 36 7.29 -6.17 -6.84
N SER A 37 8.59 -6.20 -7.14
CA SER A 37 9.68 -6.25 -6.18
C SER A 37 10.41 -4.91 -6.15
N LEU A 38 10.47 -4.28 -4.97
CA LEU A 38 11.29 -3.10 -4.71
C LEU A 38 12.69 -3.57 -4.29
N ARG A 39 13.71 -3.20 -5.07
CA ARG A 39 15.12 -3.48 -4.77
C ARG A 39 15.77 -2.20 -4.26
N VAL A 40 15.90 -2.08 -2.95
CA VAL A 40 16.50 -0.92 -2.28
C VAL A 40 17.99 -1.17 -2.12
N GLU A 41 18.81 -0.38 -2.80
CA GLU A 41 20.27 -0.43 -2.80
C GLU A 41 20.80 0.70 -1.93
N THR A 42 21.62 0.38 -0.92
CA THR A 42 22.30 1.41 -0.13
C THR A 42 23.46 2.00 -0.92
N VAL A 43 23.49 3.32 -1.06
CA VAL A 43 24.61 4.03 -1.71
C VAL A 43 25.91 3.77 -0.94
N ASP A 44 26.99 3.49 -1.66
CA ASP A 44 28.33 3.21 -1.13
C ASP A 44 28.44 1.96 -0.23
N ALA A 45 27.43 1.08 -0.24
CA ALA A 45 27.47 -0.23 0.42
C ALA A 45 26.94 -1.33 -0.51
N ASP A 46 27.32 -2.58 -0.25
CA ASP A 46 26.79 -3.75 -0.98
C ASP A 46 25.50 -4.30 -0.34
N GLU A 47 24.75 -3.44 0.36
CA GLU A 47 23.49 -3.80 0.99
C GLU A 47 22.35 -3.64 -0.01
N VAL A 48 21.61 -4.74 -0.22
CA VAL A 48 20.43 -4.76 -1.08
C VAL A 48 19.28 -5.43 -0.35
N LYS A 49 18.16 -4.71 -0.22
CA LYS A 49 16.90 -5.25 0.31
C LYS A 49 15.89 -5.45 -0.80
N ALA A 50 15.29 -6.63 -0.86
CA ALA A 50 14.24 -6.96 -1.81
C ALA A 50 12.89 -7.09 -1.09
N ILE A 51 11.95 -6.21 -1.40
CA ILE A 51 10.63 -6.14 -0.75
C ILE A 51 9.56 -6.47 -1.78
N GLN A 52 8.65 -7.39 -1.44
CA GLN A 52 7.49 -7.69 -2.27
C GLN A 52 6.36 -6.72 -1.94
N ALA A 53 5.77 -6.10 -2.96
CA ALA A 53 4.75 -5.08 -2.78
C ALA A 53 3.68 -5.14 -3.89
N HIS A 54 2.71 -4.25 -3.80
CA HIS A 54 1.62 -4.14 -4.77
C HIS A 54 1.64 -2.76 -5.41
N THR A 55 1.71 -2.71 -6.74
CA THR A 55 1.76 -1.49 -7.55
C THR A 55 0.60 -0.54 -7.20
N LEU A 56 -0.60 -1.09 -7.00
CA LEU A 56 -1.78 -0.34 -6.58
C LEU A 56 -1.59 0.34 -5.22
N VAL A 57 -1.13 -0.41 -4.21
CA VAL A 57 -0.99 0.08 -2.83
C VAL A 57 0.09 1.16 -2.76
N LEU A 58 1.22 0.96 -3.45
CA LEU A 58 2.30 1.95 -3.56
C LEU A 58 1.82 3.25 -4.24
N SER A 59 1.04 3.13 -5.32
CA SER A 59 0.51 4.29 -6.05
C SER A 59 -0.51 5.08 -5.23
N LEU A 60 -1.36 4.40 -4.45
CA LEU A 60 -2.37 5.06 -3.61
C LEU A 60 -1.76 5.87 -2.46
N GLN A 61 -0.66 5.39 -1.88
CA GLN A 61 -0.02 6.05 -0.72
C GLN A 61 1.02 7.11 -1.10
N SER A 62 1.52 7.10 -2.34
CA SER A 62 2.60 7.99 -2.77
C SER A 62 2.51 8.32 -4.26
N ARG A 63 2.37 9.63 -4.54
CA ARG A 63 2.42 10.14 -5.93
C ARG A 63 3.76 9.87 -6.61
N VAL A 64 4.85 9.87 -5.84
CA VAL A 64 6.19 9.55 -6.37
C VAL A 64 6.22 8.11 -6.87
N PHE A 65 5.66 7.17 -6.10
CA PHE A 65 5.53 5.78 -6.57
C PHE A 65 4.57 5.68 -7.75
N GLU A 66 3.43 6.37 -7.73
CA GLU A 66 2.51 6.37 -8.88
C GLU A 66 3.22 6.78 -10.18
N GLU A 67 4.05 7.83 -10.14
CA GLU A 67 4.82 8.30 -11.29
C GLU A 67 5.91 7.31 -11.69
N MET A 68 6.68 6.78 -10.73
CA MET A 68 7.75 5.80 -11.00
C MET A 68 7.21 4.49 -11.59
N LEU A 69 6.00 4.09 -11.22
CA LEU A 69 5.36 2.85 -11.63
C LEU A 69 4.55 2.99 -12.93
N ARG A 70 4.29 4.24 -13.37
CA ARG A 70 3.52 4.51 -14.57
C ARG A 70 4.21 3.93 -15.80
N ASN A 71 3.44 3.17 -16.60
CA ASN A 71 3.87 2.56 -17.87
C ASN A 71 5.10 1.63 -17.77
N ARG A 72 5.44 1.14 -16.57
CA ARG A 72 6.55 0.21 -16.41
C ARG A 72 6.22 -1.17 -16.96
N ASN A 73 7.19 -1.76 -17.64
CA ASN A 73 7.12 -3.07 -18.29
C ASN A 73 7.83 -4.17 -17.45
N SER A 74 8.37 -3.81 -16.29
CA SER A 74 9.16 -4.67 -15.43
C SER A 74 8.51 -4.83 -14.06
N SER A 75 8.71 -6.00 -13.44
CA SER A 75 8.28 -6.30 -12.08
C SER A 75 9.36 -6.01 -11.02
N THR A 76 10.46 -5.34 -11.36
CA THR A 76 11.51 -4.94 -10.39
C THR A 76 11.82 -3.44 -10.44
N LEU A 77 11.54 -2.69 -9.37
CA LEU A 77 11.87 -1.26 -9.24
C LEU A 77 13.10 -1.11 -8.35
N VAL A 78 14.17 -0.54 -8.89
CA VAL A 78 15.41 -0.29 -8.14
C VAL A 78 15.35 1.11 -7.54
N LEU A 79 15.59 1.21 -6.23
CA LEU A 79 15.64 2.45 -5.47
C LEU A 79 17.04 2.56 -4.86
N ARG A 80 17.69 3.71 -5.04
CA ARG A 80 19.02 3.97 -4.48
C ARG A 80 18.88 4.98 -3.37
N GLU A 81 19.21 4.55 -2.16
CA GLU A 81 18.90 5.28 -0.95
C GLU A 81 20.14 5.38 -0.05
N THR A 82 20.14 6.36 0.85
CA THR A 82 21.17 6.43 1.90
C THR A 82 20.97 5.27 2.89
N ALA A 83 22.01 4.93 3.65
CA ALA A 83 21.92 3.87 4.66
C ALA A 83 20.81 4.13 5.70
N GLU A 84 20.58 5.40 6.07
CA GLU A 84 19.49 5.78 6.98
C GLU A 84 18.12 5.45 6.39
N CYS A 85 17.90 5.79 5.11
CA CYS A 85 16.66 5.48 4.42
C CYS A 85 16.47 3.96 4.24
N THR A 86 17.50 3.22 3.81
CA THR A 86 17.42 1.76 3.66
C THR A 86 17.10 1.05 4.98
N ALA A 87 17.60 1.56 6.11
CA ALA A 87 17.35 0.98 7.43
C ALA A 87 15.88 1.07 7.85
N VAL A 88 15.14 2.09 7.40
CA VAL A 88 13.73 2.31 7.77
C VAL A 88 12.74 1.96 6.66
N PHE A 89 13.23 1.59 5.48
CA PHE A 89 12.39 1.39 4.29
C PHE A 89 11.29 0.33 4.48
N GLU A 90 11.57 -0.74 5.23
CA GLU A 90 10.58 -1.78 5.56
C GLU A 90 9.44 -1.30 6.46
N LYS A 91 9.59 -0.14 7.11
CA LYS A 91 8.52 0.48 7.91
C LYS A 91 7.66 1.43 7.09
N PHE A 92 8.14 1.82 5.91
CA PHE A 92 7.41 2.66 4.97
C PHE A 92 6.40 1.83 4.18
N ILE A 93 6.78 0.59 3.84
CA ILE A 93 5.90 -0.45 3.33
C ILE A 93 5.09 -1.02 4.48
#